data_AF-A0A254TIE5-F1
#
_entry.id   AF-A0A254TIE5-F1
#
_cell.length_a   1.000
_cell.length_b   1.000
_cell.length_c   1.000
_cell.angle_alpha   90.00
_cell.angle_beta   90.00
_cell.angle_gamma   90.00
#
_symmetry.space_group_name_H-M   'P 1'
#
loop_
_entity.id
_entity.type
_entity.pdbx_description
1 polymer ?
#
loop_
_entity_poly.entity_id
_entity_poly.type
_entity_poly.pdbx_seq_one_letter_code
_entity_poly.pdbx_strand_id
1 'polypeptide(L)' 'MITLYEYTRQPRYWVAHDEEGYWLVPARNGGWEDRVPFVGHAVNLRLVTDMEGIDLGLPAGEV' A
#
# COMPACT_ATOMS: atom_id res chain seq x y z
N MET A 1 -23.05 -5.02 -18.69
CA MET A 1 -23.54 -4.96 -17.30
C MET A 1 -22.47 -5.58 -16.43
N ILE A 2 -21.83 -4.80 -15.55
CA ILE A 2 -20.72 -5.29 -14.71
C ILE A 2 -21.28 -5.58 -13.32
N THR A 3 -21.00 -6.78 -12.84
CA THR A 3 -21.30 -7.21 -11.47
C THR A 3 -19.99 -7.28 -10.72
N LEU A 4 -19.92 -6.61 -9.56
CA LEU A 4 -18.75 -6.57 -8.70
C LEU A 4 -18.98 -7.49 -7.50
N TYR A 5 -17.94 -8.21 -7.11
CA TYR A 5 -17.94 -9.14 -5.98
C TYR A 5 -17.00 -8.60 -4.90
N GLU A 6 -17.39 -8.73 -3.64
CA GLU A 6 -16.53 -8.43 -2.50
C GLU A 6 -15.55 -9.59 -2.27
N TYR A 7 -14.24 -9.32 -2.39
CA TYR A 7 -13.19 -10.31 -2.14
C TYR A 7 -12.46 -10.00 -0.83
N THR A 8 -12.91 -10.62 0.26
CA THR A 8 -12.45 -10.34 1.63
C THR A 8 -11.17 -11.09 2.03
N ARG A 9 -10.50 -11.79 1.09
CA ARG A 9 -9.31 -12.63 1.32
C ARG A 9 -8.07 -12.17 0.55
N GLN A 10 -7.93 -10.88 0.26
CA GLN A 10 -6.71 -10.35 -0.35
C GLN A 10 -5.87 -9.64 0.71
N PRO A 11 -4.53 -9.72 0.64
CA PRO A 11 -3.71 -8.85 1.46
C PRO A 11 -4.15 -7.42 1.18
N ARG A 12 -4.41 -6.66 2.25
CA ARG A 12 -4.59 -5.22 2.13
C ARG A 12 -3.29 -4.66 1.54
N TYR A 13 -3.38 -3.64 0.70
CA TYR A 13 -2.19 -2.97 0.16
C TYR A 13 -2.21 -1.51 0.57
N TRP A 14 -1.03 -0.97 0.82
CA TRP A 14 -0.77 0.45 0.88
C TRP A 14 -0.20 0.92 -0.46
N VAL A 15 -0.40 2.21 -0.75
CA VAL A 15 0.35 2.88 -1.81
C VAL A 15 1.33 3.82 -1.11
N ALA A 16 2.61 3.57 -1.31
CA ALA A 16 3.69 4.42 -0.84
C ALA A 16 4.23 5.25 -2.01
N HIS A 17 4.78 6.42 -1.71
CA HIS A 17 5.50 7.23 -2.68
C HIS A 17 6.83 7.68 -2.09
N ASP A 18 7.89 7.60 -2.89
CA ASP A 18 9.23 8.11 -2.60
C ASP A 18 9.78 8.87 -3.83
N GLU A 19 11.08 9.15 -3.86
CA GLU A 19 11.76 9.83 -4.97
C GLU A 19 11.80 9.00 -6.27
N GLU A 20 11.68 7.67 -6.17
CA GLU A 20 11.75 6.76 -7.31
C GLU A 20 10.38 6.51 -7.96
N GLY A 21 9.29 6.67 -7.19
CA GLY A 21 7.94 6.63 -7.74
C GLY A 21 6.87 6.21 -6.73
N TYR A 22 5.86 5.49 -7.24
CA TYR A 22 4.76 4.94 -6.44
C TYR A 22 4.85 3.42 -6.37
N TRP A 23 4.60 2.88 -5.17
CA TRP A 23 4.76 1.47 -4.86
C TRP A 23 3.49 0.90 -4.26
N LEU A 24 3.11 -0.29 -4.71
CA LEU A 24 2.07 -1.10 -4.09
C LEU A 24 2.73 -2.01 -3.05
N VAL A 25 2.39 -1.81 -1.78
CA VAL A 25 3.05 -2.45 -0.62
C VAL A 25 2.04 -3.35 0.10
N PRO A 26 2.27 -4.66 0.21
CA PRO A 26 1.46 -5.53 1.07
C PRO A 26 1.40 -5.00 2.52
N ALA A 27 0.19 -4.85 3.07
CA ALA A 27 -0.05 -4.41 4.45
C ALA A 27 0.13 -5.59 5.42
N ARG A 28 1.38 -6.00 5.59
CA ARG A 28 1.85 -7.02 6.53
C ARG A 28 3.31 -6.77 6.86
N ASN A 29 3.79 -7.38 7.93
CA ASN A 29 5.21 -7.39 8.26
C ASN A 29 6.07 -7.88 7.07
N GLY A 30 7.18 -7.17 6.79
CA GLY A 30 8.05 -7.35 5.63
C GLY A 30 7.45 -6.93 4.28
N GLY A 31 6.27 -6.29 4.25
CA GLY A 31 5.58 -5.93 3.00
C GLY A 31 6.39 -5.01 2.08
N TRP A 32 7.20 -4.12 2.66
CA TRP A 32 8.05 -3.21 1.89
C TRP A 32 9.05 -3.93 0.96
N GLU A 33 9.60 -5.07 1.38
CA GLU A 33 10.56 -5.85 0.58
C GLU A 33 9.89 -6.52 -0.64
N ASP A 34 8.60 -6.84 -0.52
CA ASP A 34 7.78 -7.46 -1.56
C ASP A 34 7.03 -6.42 -2.43
N ARG A 35 7.38 -5.13 -2.31
CA ARG A 35 6.70 -4.06 -3.04
C ARG A 35 6.90 -4.18 -4.55
N VAL A 36 5.89 -3.75 -5.29
CA VAL A 36 5.93 -3.69 -6.75
C VAL A 36 5.52 -2.29 -7.23
N PRO A 37 5.90 -1.87 -8.46
CA PRO A 37 5.46 -0.59 -9.00
C PRO A 37 3.93 -0.48 -9.00
N PHE A 38 3.41 0.64 -8.50
CA PHE A 38 1.98 0.93 -8.55
C PHE A 38 1.55 1.33 -9.96
N VAL A 39 0.54 0.65 -10.50
CA VAL A 39 -0.09 0.98 -11.78
C VAL A 39 -1.53 1.41 -11.53
N GLY A 40 -1.79 2.72 -11.58
CA GLY A 40 -3.11 3.29 -11.34
C GLY A 40 -3.14 4.81 -11.30
N HIS A 41 -4.30 5.37 -10.95
CA HIS A 41 -4.51 6.82 -10.89
C HIS A 41 -4.26 7.37 -9.48
N ALA A 42 -3.14 8.07 -9.29
CA ALA A 42 -2.77 8.68 -8.00
C ALA A 42 -3.76 9.76 -7.52
N VAL A 43 -4.48 10.42 -8.44
CA VAL A 43 -5.45 11.50 -8.12
C VAL A 43 -6.62 11.05 -7.24
N ASN A 44 -6.91 9.75 -7.19
CA ASN A 44 -7.97 9.18 -6.36
C ASN A 44 -7.44 8.61 -5.04
N LEU A 45 -6.14 8.71 -4.77
CA LEU A 45 -5.56 8.25 -3.52
C LEU A 45 -5.86 9.26 -2.42
N ARG A 46 -6.31 8.76 -1.28
CA ARG A 46 -6.45 9.55 -0.06
C ARG A 46 -5.14 9.45 0.73
N LEU A 47 -4.53 10.59 0.99
CA LEU A 47 -3.38 10.66 1.89
C LEU A 47 -3.79 10.16 3.29
N VAL A 48 -3.02 9.23 3.82
CA VAL A 48 -3.17 8.79 5.20
C VAL A 48 -2.29 9.68 6.06
N THR A 49 -2.91 10.48 6.93
CA THR A 49 -2.23 11.47 7.78
C THR A 49 -1.91 10.93 9.17
N ASP A 50 -2.59 9.87 9.57
CA ASP A 50 -2.37 9.17 10.83
C ASP A 50 -1.86 7.77 10.50
N MET A 51 -0.60 7.53 10.87
CA MET A 51 0.08 6.27 10.62
C MET A 51 -0.13 5.25 11.75
N GLU A 52 -0.90 5.60 12.78
CA GLU A 52 -1.18 4.71 13.90
C GLU A 52 -1.95 3.46 13.41
N GLY A 53 -1.31 2.29 13.55
CA GLY A 53 -1.87 1.01 13.10
C GLY A 53 -1.58 0.64 11.62
N ILE A 54 -0.81 1.46 10.89
CA ILE A 54 -0.29 1.08 9.58
C ILE A 54 0.95 0.20 9.77
N ASP A 55 0.82 -1.09 9.50
CA ASP A 55 1.95 -2.00 9.37
C ASP A 55 2.41 -2.05 7.90
N LEU A 56 3.49 -1.34 7.60
CA LEU A 56 4.20 -1.40 6.32
C LEU A 56 5.33 -2.45 6.33
N GLY A 57 5.64 -3.05 7.48
CA GLY A 57 6.80 -3.91 7.64
C GLY A 57 8.14 -3.19 7.44
N LEU A 58 8.21 -1.88 7.68
CA LEU A 58 9.46 -1.12 7.62
C LEU A 58 10.42 -1.61 8.71
N PRO A 59 11.72 -1.82 8.41
CA PRO A 59 12.69 -2.16 9.44
C PRO A 59 12.75 -1.02 10.48
N ALA A 60 12.78 -1.39 11.76
CA ALA A 60 12.84 -0.42 12.85
C ALA A 60 14.12 0.41 12.75
N GLY A 61 14.03 1.63 12.20
CA GLY A 61 15.18 2.51 12.02
C GLY A 61 15.08 3.55 10.92
N GLU A 62 14.14 3.43 9.98
CA GLU A 62 13.91 4.46 8.95
C GLU A 62 12.57 5.15 9.20
N VAL A 63 12.65 6.33 9.83
CA VAL A 63 11.55 7.30 9.98
C VAL A 63 12.03 8.65 9.48
#